data_AF-W9GD63-F1
#
_entry.id   AF-W9GD63-F1
#
_cell.length_a   1.000
_cell.length_b   1.000
_cell.length_c   1.000
_cell.angle_alpha   90.00
_cell.angle_beta   90.00
_cell.angle_gamma   90.00
#
_symmetry.space_group_name_H-M   'P 1'
#
loop_
_entity.id
_entity.type
_entity.pdbx_description
1 polymer ?
#
loop_
_entity_poly.entity_id
_entity_poly.type
_entity_poly.pdbx_seq_one_letter_code
_entity_poly.pdbx_strand_id
1 'polypeptide(L)'
;MQNHNRYEEIEEQDGTILRYAHHENGDGLVESTAVVDPSAYVARSAWVDPGARVEAGARVGAGAWVDRDAVVHAGAVVRSSAHIGAGAVIGRGAKIGSRVKIGSRAHVWDGAHVAEDTIVPAGAVVRRDRRAVSAAA
;
A
#
# COMPACT_ATOMS: atom_id res chain seq x y z
N MET A 1 18.50 9.38 26.69
CA MET A 1 17.49 8.33 26.40
C MET A 1 17.82 7.81 25.01
N GLN A 2 18.40 6.60 24.91
CA GLN A 2 18.85 6.06 23.64
C GLN A 2 17.64 5.48 22.90
N ASN A 3 17.08 6.24 21.95
CA ASN A 3 16.15 5.71 20.97
C ASN A 3 16.92 4.70 20.10
N HIS A 4 16.93 3.44 20.54
CA HIS A 4 17.26 2.34 19.67
C HIS A 4 16.06 2.24 18.71
N ASN A 5 16.07 3.01 17.62
CA ASN A 5 15.18 2.66 16.52
C ASN A 5 15.49 1.21 16.18
N ARG A 6 14.52 0.33 16.43
CA ARG A 6 14.66 -1.09 16.14
C ARG A 6 14.56 -1.20 14.63
N TYR A 7 15.69 -1.51 14.00
CA TYR A 7 15.74 -1.75 12.58
C TYR A 7 15.99 -3.24 12.33
N GLU A 8 15.39 -3.76 11.27
CA GLU A 8 15.61 -5.09 10.75
C GLU A 8 16.42 -4.95 9.45
N GLU A 9 17.55 -5.64 9.36
CA GLU A 9 18.38 -5.67 8.16
C GLU A 9 18.07 -6.94 7.37
N ILE A 10 17.80 -6.77 6.08
CA ILE A 10 17.37 -7.84 5.19
C ILE A 10 18.23 -7.79 3.94
N GLU A 11 18.87 -8.91 3.64
CA GLU A 11 19.70 -9.07 2.45
C GLU A 11 18.84 -9.58 1.29
N GLU A 12 18.80 -8.82 0.19
CA GLU A 12 18.24 -9.27 -1.08
C GLU A 12 19.17 -10.31 -1.73
N GLN A 13 18.66 -11.04 -2.73
CA GLN A 13 19.43 -12.10 -3.41
C GLN A 13 20.68 -11.59 -4.14
N ASP A 14 20.73 -10.31 -4.47
CA ASP A 14 21.87 -9.67 -5.12
C ASP A 14 22.92 -9.13 -4.13
N GLY A 15 22.73 -9.35 -2.82
CA GLY A 15 23.59 -8.88 -1.75
C GLY A 15 23.28 -7.47 -1.25
N THR A 16 22.23 -6.81 -1.79
CA THR A 16 21.78 -5.51 -1.30
C THR A 16 21.20 -5.66 0.10
N ILE A 17 21.70 -4.87 1.07
CA ILE A 17 21.14 -4.83 2.43
C ILE A 17 20.11 -3.71 2.50
N LEU A 18 18.86 -4.08 2.74
CA LEU A 18 17.77 -3.17 3.06
C LEU A 18 17.61 -3.03 4.57
N ARG A 19 17.21 -1.84 5.01
CA ARG A 19 16.99 -1.54 6.43
C ARG A 19 15.55 -1.12 6.65
N TYR A 20 14.81 -1.93 7.39
CA TYR A 20 13.41 -1.66 7.73
C TYR A 20 13.31 -1.14 9.16
N ALA A 21 12.59 -0.04 9.35
CA ALA A 21 12.21 0.49 10.65
C ALA A 21 10.77 0.09 10.97
N HIS A 22 10.44 -0.01 12.26
CA HIS A 22 9.05 -0.11 12.67
C HIS A 22 8.36 1.25 12.62
N HIS A 23 7.23 1.31 11.93
CA HIS A 23 6.39 2.50 11.94
C HIS A 23 5.72 2.67 13.31
N GLU A 24 5.79 3.89 13.86
CA GLU A 24 5.17 4.27 15.13
C GLU A 24 3.66 3.96 15.24
N ASN A 25 2.93 3.90 14.12
CA ASN A 25 1.50 3.63 14.10
C ASN A 25 1.20 2.28 13.44
N GLY A 26 1.25 1.22 14.25
CA GLY A 26 0.89 -0.13 13.86
C GLY A 26 2.06 -1.13 13.83
N ASP A 27 3.31 -0.65 14.01
CA ASP A 27 4.52 -1.48 14.18
C ASP A 27 4.96 -2.23 12.92
N GLY A 28 4.41 -1.88 11.75
CA GLY A 28 4.78 -2.47 10.47
C GLY A 28 6.14 -2.03 9.95
N LEU A 29 6.71 -2.80 9.03
CA LEU A 29 8.06 -2.63 8.52
C LEU A 29 8.08 -1.64 7.34
N VAL A 30 8.89 -0.59 7.48
CA VAL A 30 9.05 0.48 6.49
C VAL A 30 10.52 0.59 6.13
N GLU A 31 10.84 0.39 4.86
CA GLU A 31 12.21 0.51 4.37
C GLU A 31 12.71 1.96 4.49
N SER A 32 14.01 2.13 4.74
CA SER A 32 14.66 3.42 5.00
C SER A 32 14.46 4.51 3.95
N THR A 33 14.23 4.14 2.69
CA THR A 33 13.96 5.07 1.58
C THR A 33 12.48 5.30 1.32
N ALA A 34 11.59 4.51 1.93
CA ALA A 34 10.16 4.72 1.87
C ALA A 34 9.74 5.94 2.70
N VAL A 35 8.68 6.61 2.27
CA VAL A 35 8.12 7.76 2.99
C VAL A 35 6.71 7.41 3.45
N VAL A 36 6.54 7.25 4.76
CA VAL A 36 5.25 6.97 5.37
C VAL A 36 4.88 8.09 6.33
N ASP A 37 3.68 8.63 6.16
CA ASP A 37 3.16 9.67 7.04
C ASP A 37 2.88 9.13 8.46
N PRO A 38 3.26 9.85 9.54
CA PRO A 38 2.99 9.46 10.93
C PRO A 38 1.54 9.06 11.24
N SER A 39 0.57 9.68 10.55
CA SER A 39 -0.86 9.41 10.74
C SER A 39 -1.37 8.20 9.96
N ALA A 40 -0.59 7.68 9.01
CA ALA A 40 -0.91 6.42 8.35
C ALA A 40 -0.81 5.28 9.36
N TYR A 41 -1.62 4.24 9.17
CA TYR A 41 -1.53 3.01 9.96
C TYR A 41 -0.92 1.92 9.11
N VAL A 42 0.17 1.31 9.57
CA VAL A 42 0.81 0.17 8.91
C VAL A 42 0.89 -0.98 9.90
N ALA A 43 0.08 -2.02 9.67
CA ALA A 43 0.00 -3.17 10.57
C ALA A 43 1.35 -3.88 10.73
N ARG A 44 1.60 -4.46 11.91
CA ARG A 44 2.87 -5.14 12.26
C ARG A 44 3.44 -6.08 11.20
N SER A 45 2.59 -6.84 10.52
CA SER A 45 3.01 -7.81 9.50
C SER A 45 2.98 -7.26 8.08
N ALA A 46 2.73 -5.96 7.91
CA ALA A 46 2.75 -5.29 6.62
C ALA A 46 4.15 -4.75 6.30
N TRP A 47 4.43 -4.68 5.00
CA TRP A 47 5.71 -4.29 4.44
C TRP A 47 5.53 -3.10 3.50
N VAL A 48 6.42 -2.12 3.61
CA VAL A 48 6.52 -0.97 2.72
C VAL A 48 7.95 -0.89 2.19
N ASP A 49 8.09 -1.18 0.91
CA ASP A 49 9.37 -1.37 0.22
C ASP A 49 10.04 -0.07 -0.21
N PRO A 50 11.29 -0.13 -0.68
CA PRO A 50 12.06 1.05 -1.08
C PRO A 50 11.29 2.01 -2.00
N GLY A 51 11.44 3.31 -1.75
CA GLY A 51 10.82 4.37 -2.55
C GLY A 51 9.29 4.43 -2.50
N ALA A 52 8.60 3.48 -1.86
CA ALA A 52 7.15 3.52 -1.72
C ALA A 52 6.72 4.70 -0.84
N ARG A 53 5.53 5.22 -1.11
CA ARG A 53 4.95 6.36 -0.38
C ARG A 53 3.56 6.03 0.14
N VAL A 54 3.36 6.18 1.44
CA VAL A 54 2.07 6.00 2.10
C VAL A 54 1.68 7.31 2.76
N GLU A 55 0.65 7.97 2.23
CA GLU A 55 0.26 9.31 2.65
C GLU A 55 -0.70 9.32 3.86
N ALA A 56 -0.94 10.52 4.39
CA ALA A 56 -1.70 10.76 5.62
C ALA A 56 -3.04 10.00 5.70
N GLY A 57 -3.28 9.37 6.86
CA GLY A 57 -4.51 8.63 7.16
C GLY A 57 -4.75 7.37 6.31
N ALA A 58 -3.82 6.98 5.44
CA ALA A 58 -3.90 5.70 4.75
C ALA A 58 -3.78 4.54 5.74
N ARG A 59 -4.38 3.39 5.41
CA ARG A 59 -4.36 2.18 6.25
C ARG A 59 -3.86 0.99 5.46
N VAL A 60 -2.74 0.42 5.88
CA VAL A 60 -2.15 -0.79 5.31
C VAL A 60 -2.38 -1.96 6.28
N GLY A 61 -3.18 -2.92 5.85
CA GLY A 61 -3.64 -4.05 6.66
C GLY A 61 -2.59 -5.13 6.88
N ALA A 62 -2.85 -6.03 7.83
CA ALA A 62 -1.93 -7.11 8.20
C ALA A 62 -1.55 -7.98 7.00
N GLY A 63 -0.26 -8.27 6.85
CA GLY A 63 0.29 -9.07 5.76
C GLY A 63 0.20 -8.42 4.38
N ALA A 64 -0.22 -7.16 4.29
CA ALA A 64 -0.21 -6.44 3.02
C ALA A 64 1.22 -6.01 2.66
N TRP A 65 1.50 -5.96 1.37
CA TRP A 65 2.79 -5.56 0.83
C TRP A 65 2.60 -4.39 -0.13
N VAL A 66 3.22 -3.26 0.19
CA VAL A 66 3.35 -2.10 -0.69
C VAL A 66 4.74 -2.15 -1.31
N ASP A 67 4.80 -2.58 -2.57
CA ASP A 67 6.03 -2.83 -3.33
C ASP A 67 6.72 -1.52 -3.74
N ARG A 68 7.94 -1.64 -4.27
CA ARG A 68 8.85 -0.55 -4.61
C ARG A 68 8.17 0.54 -5.43
N ASP A 69 8.42 1.79 -5.06
CA ASP A 69 7.91 2.99 -5.73
C ASP A 69 6.37 3.08 -5.83
N ALA A 70 5.61 2.19 -5.17
CA ALA A 70 4.16 2.27 -5.15
C ALA A 70 3.69 3.46 -4.31
N VAL A 71 2.56 4.06 -4.68
CA VAL A 71 1.99 5.22 -4.00
C VAL A 71 0.61 4.86 -3.47
N VAL A 72 0.45 4.92 -2.15
CA VAL A 72 -0.83 4.81 -1.45
C VAL A 72 -1.24 6.19 -0.96
N HIS A 73 -2.18 6.81 -1.67
CA HIS A 73 -2.61 8.17 -1.38
C HIS A 73 -3.45 8.29 -0.10
N ALA A 74 -3.59 9.54 0.35
CA ALA A 74 -4.23 9.88 1.60
C ALA A 74 -5.61 9.22 1.79
N GLY A 75 -5.83 8.65 2.98
CA GLY A 75 -7.08 8.00 3.36
C GLY A 75 -7.42 6.71 2.62
N ALA A 76 -6.56 6.20 1.73
CA ALA A 76 -6.77 4.92 1.08
C ALA A 76 -6.72 3.77 2.10
N VAL A 77 -7.48 2.70 1.83
CA VAL A 77 -7.54 1.51 2.68
C VAL A 77 -7.08 0.30 1.88
N VAL A 78 -5.91 -0.23 2.24
CA VAL A 78 -5.38 -1.49 1.75
C VAL A 78 -5.65 -2.57 2.80
N ARG A 79 -6.50 -3.53 2.48
CA ARG A 79 -6.89 -4.59 3.43
C ARG A 79 -5.83 -5.69 3.50
N SER A 80 -6.06 -6.62 4.43
CA SER A 80 -5.09 -7.65 4.77
C SER A 80 -4.68 -8.52 3.59
N SER A 81 -3.39 -8.88 3.55
CA SER A 81 -2.80 -9.76 2.54
C SER A 81 -2.95 -9.25 1.09
N ALA A 82 -3.26 -7.96 0.89
CA ALA A 82 -3.23 -7.36 -0.43
C ALA A 82 -1.79 -7.05 -0.84
N HIS A 83 -1.49 -7.21 -2.13
CA HIS A 83 -0.20 -6.85 -2.72
C HIS A 83 -0.41 -5.69 -3.69
N ILE A 84 0.22 -4.55 -3.39
CA ILE A 84 0.28 -3.37 -4.25
C ILE A 84 1.60 -3.42 -5.02
N GLY A 85 1.57 -3.83 -6.29
CA GLY A 85 2.79 -4.07 -7.06
C GLY A 85 3.58 -2.80 -7.42
N ALA A 86 4.83 -3.00 -7.84
CA ALA A 86 5.79 -1.91 -8.05
C ALA A 86 5.26 -0.76 -8.92
N GLY A 87 5.43 0.47 -8.42
CA GLY A 87 4.99 1.70 -9.09
C GLY A 87 3.47 1.82 -9.28
N ALA A 88 2.64 0.97 -8.66
CA ALA A 88 1.20 1.12 -8.71
C ALA A 88 0.73 2.34 -7.90
N VAL A 89 -0.37 2.94 -8.33
CA VAL A 89 -0.96 4.12 -7.69
C VAL A 89 -2.34 3.78 -7.15
N ILE A 90 -2.49 3.88 -5.83
CA ILE A 90 -3.76 3.73 -5.13
C ILE A 90 -4.26 5.12 -4.76
N GLY A 91 -5.33 5.55 -5.42
CA GLY A 91 -5.92 6.87 -5.28
C GLY A 91 -6.49 7.17 -3.89
N ARG A 92 -6.75 8.46 -3.65
CA ARG A 92 -7.24 8.97 -2.36
C ARG A 92 -8.55 8.30 -1.98
N GLY A 93 -8.62 7.79 -0.76
CA GLY A 93 -9.81 7.10 -0.25
C GLY A 93 -10.22 5.84 -1.01
N ALA A 94 -9.38 5.32 -1.92
CA ALA A 94 -9.64 4.06 -2.59
C ALA A 94 -9.65 2.90 -1.59
N LYS A 95 -10.42 1.86 -1.90
CA LYS A 95 -10.58 0.67 -1.05
C LYS A 95 -10.08 -0.55 -1.80
N ILE A 96 -9.04 -1.17 -1.29
CA ILE A 96 -8.45 -2.39 -1.84
C ILE A 96 -8.82 -3.53 -0.90
N GLY A 97 -9.59 -4.51 -1.41
CA GLY A 97 -10.04 -5.67 -0.67
C GLY A 97 -8.92 -6.59 -0.20
N SER A 98 -9.26 -7.55 0.66
CA SER A 98 -8.29 -8.51 1.18
C SER A 98 -7.80 -9.44 0.06
N ARG A 99 -6.55 -9.88 0.12
CA ARG A 99 -5.94 -10.82 -0.85
C ARG A 99 -5.94 -10.32 -2.31
N VAL A 100 -6.17 -9.03 -2.52
CA VAL A 100 -6.11 -8.41 -3.84
C VAL A 100 -4.67 -8.35 -4.33
N LYS A 101 -4.47 -8.57 -5.63
CA LYS A 101 -3.18 -8.35 -6.29
C LYS A 101 -3.32 -7.21 -7.29
N ILE A 102 -2.76 -6.06 -6.95
CA ILE A 102 -2.65 -4.93 -7.87
C ILE A 102 -1.34 -5.09 -8.65
N GLY A 103 -1.43 -5.22 -9.98
CA GLY A 103 -0.26 -5.35 -10.84
C GLY A 103 0.59 -4.09 -10.87
N SER A 104 1.84 -4.23 -11.28
CA SER A 104 2.78 -3.12 -11.38
C SER A 104 2.26 -2.00 -12.28
N ARG A 105 2.51 -0.75 -11.89
CA ARG A 105 2.07 0.47 -12.60
C ARG A 105 0.56 0.55 -12.86
N ALA A 106 -0.26 -0.26 -12.20
CA ALA A 106 -1.71 -0.12 -12.27
C ALA A 106 -2.15 1.14 -11.51
N HIS A 107 -3.27 1.73 -11.92
CA HIS A 107 -3.81 2.95 -11.32
C HIS A 107 -5.25 2.72 -10.85
N VAL A 108 -5.45 2.70 -9.54
CA VAL A 108 -6.76 2.68 -8.90
C VAL A 108 -7.17 4.12 -8.59
N TRP A 109 -8.24 4.61 -9.21
CA TRP A 109 -8.69 5.99 -9.05
C TRP A 109 -9.19 6.31 -7.63
N ASP A 110 -9.21 7.59 -7.30
CA ASP A 110 -9.77 8.12 -6.07
C ASP A 110 -11.18 7.57 -5.79
N GLY A 111 -11.36 7.03 -4.58
CA GLY A 111 -12.61 6.45 -4.11
C GLY A 111 -13.08 5.20 -4.86
N ALA A 112 -12.25 4.61 -5.74
CA ALA A 112 -12.58 3.33 -6.37
C ALA A 112 -12.51 2.17 -5.36
N HIS A 113 -13.18 1.06 -5.69
CA HIS A 113 -13.21 -0.14 -4.86
C HIS A 113 -12.78 -1.34 -5.68
N VAL A 114 -11.77 -2.07 -5.19
CA VAL A 114 -11.37 -3.37 -5.71
C VAL A 114 -11.85 -4.43 -4.72
N ALA A 115 -12.70 -5.34 -5.17
CA ALA A 115 -13.23 -6.41 -4.34
C ALA A 115 -12.12 -7.37 -3.86
N GLU A 116 -12.36 -8.09 -2.78
CA GLU A 116 -11.44 -9.12 -2.30
C GLU A 116 -11.17 -10.20 -3.37
N ASP A 117 -10.02 -10.89 -3.24
CA ASP A 117 -9.58 -11.95 -4.15
C ASP A 117 -9.46 -11.54 -5.63
N THR A 118 -9.49 -10.24 -5.91
CA THR A 118 -9.39 -9.71 -7.26
C THR A 118 -7.93 -9.55 -7.69
N ILE A 119 -7.65 -9.85 -8.96
CA ILE A 119 -6.37 -9.56 -9.61
C ILE A 119 -6.58 -8.42 -10.59
N VAL A 120 -5.89 -7.30 -10.37
CA VAL A 120 -5.84 -6.17 -11.30
C VAL A 120 -4.56 -6.31 -12.13
N PRO A 121 -4.64 -6.41 -13.46
CA PRO A 121 -3.46 -6.55 -14.32
C PRO A 121 -2.50 -5.36 -14.21
N ALA A 122 -1.23 -5.60 -14.55
CA ALA A 122 -0.24 -4.53 -14.64
C ALA A 122 -0.66 -3.46 -15.65
N GLY A 123 -0.44 -2.18 -15.32
CA GLY A 123 -0.83 -1.03 -16.14
C GLY A 123 -2.35 -0.80 -16.26
N ALA A 124 -3.19 -1.63 -15.63
CA ALA A 124 -4.63 -1.47 -15.71
C ALA A 124 -5.09 -0.21 -14.95
N VAL A 125 -6.23 0.33 -15.36
CA VAL A 125 -6.87 1.48 -14.70
C VAL A 125 -8.20 1.04 -14.10
N VAL A 126 -8.31 1.08 -12.77
CA VAL A 126 -9.55 0.79 -12.05
C VAL A 126 -10.24 2.11 -11.74
N ARG A 127 -11.46 2.27 -12.23
CA ARG A 127 -12.29 3.46 -11.99
C ARG A 127 -13.37 3.15 -10.97
N ARG A 128 -13.88 4.20 -10.34
CA ARG A 128 -15.07 4.08 -9.49
C ARG A 128 -16.24 3.59 -10.34
N ASP A 129 -16.96 2.58 -9.84
CA ASP A 129 -18.22 2.17 -10.45
C ASP A 129 -19.15 3.38 -10.55
N ARG A 130 -19.46 3.76 -11.79
CA ARG A 130 -20.62 4.60 -12.03
C ARG A 130 -21.81 3.69 -11.78
N ARG A 131 -22.44 3.80 -10.60
CA ARG A 131 -23.86 3.42 -10.51
C ARG A 131 -24.55 4.12 -11.68
N ALA A 132 -25.12 3.33 -12.58
CA ALA A 132 -25.99 3.85 -13.61
C ALA A 132 -26.99 4.75 -12.90
N VAL A 133 -26.95 6.05 -13.18
CA VAL A 133 -28.09 6.90 -12.86
C VAL A 133 -29.20 6.29 -13.71
N SER A 134 -30.11 5.53 -13.09
CA SER A 134 -31.29 5.06 -13.82
C SER A 134 -31.99 6.32 -14.29
N ALA A 135 -31.98 6.57 -15.59
CA ALA A 135 -32.90 7.50 -16.20
C ALA A 135 -34.29 6.91 -15.92
N ALA A 136 -34.95 7.42 -14.87
CA ALA A 136 -36.37 7.22 -14.70
C ALA A 136 -37.03 7.96 -15.87
N ALA A 137 -37.62 7.18 -16.78
CA ALA A 137 -38.51 7.64 -17.82
C ALA A 137 -39.84 8.11 -17.22
#